data_AF-A0A3C0G9W9-F1
#
_entry.id   AF-A0A3C0G9W9-F1
#
_cell.length_a   1.000
_cell.length_b   1.000
_cell.length_c   1.000
_cell.angle_alpha   90.00
_cell.angle_beta   90.00
_cell.angle_gamma   90.00
#
_symmetry.space_group_name_H-M   'P 1'
#
loop_
_entity.id
_entity.type
_entity.pdbx_description
1 polymer ?
#
loop_
_entity_poly.entity_id
_entity_poly.type
_entity_poly.pdbx_seq_one_letter_code
_entity_poly.pdbx_strand_id
1 'polypeptide(L)'
;MKLIVKDKNNTIGVVRNPYERVVTEYFYSFNYIGFDKWVTECTPKSQVELYKDCDYIINFNDWQQELKEFNLHPKDTSILEDVKIVTDWKRWYTIKSKTYIAVLYKDDIMTYGYSF
;
A
#
# COMPACT_ATOMS: atom_id res chain seq x y z
N MET A 1 -4.40 -3.17 4.81
CA MET A 1 -5.58 -2.98 3.95
C MET A 1 -5.25 -3.47 2.56
N LYS A 2 -6.16 -4.23 1.94
CA LYS A 2 -6.00 -4.75 0.57
C LYS A 2 -6.77 -3.85 -0.40
N LEU A 3 -6.10 -3.31 -1.42
CA LEU A 3 -6.72 -2.51 -2.47
C LEU A 3 -6.77 -3.34 -3.74
N ILE A 4 -7.96 -3.86 -4.06
CA ILE A 4 -8.21 -4.56 -5.31
C ILE A 4 -9.39 -3.90 -6.02
N VAL A 5 -9.21 -3.61 -7.30
CA VAL A 5 -10.30 -3.27 -8.21
C VAL A 5 -10.46 -4.38 -9.25
N LYS A 6 -11.66 -4.48 -9.83
CA LYS A 6 -11.99 -5.53 -10.81
C LYS A 6 -12.38 -4.92 -12.15
N ASP A 7 -11.79 -5.42 -13.22
CA ASP A 7 -12.20 -5.11 -14.59
C ASP A 7 -12.60 -6.39 -15.31
N LYS A 8 -13.91 -6.57 -15.55
CA LYS A 8 -14.50 -7.78 -16.14
C LYS A 8 -14.06 -9.05 -15.39
N ASN A 9 -13.07 -9.76 -15.94
CA ASN A 9 -12.52 -11.01 -15.39
C ASN A 9 -11.13 -10.82 -14.75
N ASN A 10 -10.55 -9.62 -14.83
CA ASN A 10 -9.24 -9.30 -14.31
C ASN A 10 -9.34 -8.73 -12.89
N THR A 11 -8.37 -9.13 -12.07
CA THR A 11 -8.12 -8.59 -10.75
C THR A 11 -6.90 -7.68 -10.79
N ILE A 12 -7.05 -6.48 -10.24
CA ILE A 12 -6.03 -5.44 -10.29
C ILE A 12 -5.64 -5.11 -8.86
N GLY A 13 -4.42 -5.48 -8.47
CA GLY A 13 -3.84 -5.10 -7.18
C GLY A 13 -3.29 -3.68 -7.25
N VAL A 14 -3.60 -2.86 -6.26
CA VAL A 14 -3.11 -1.48 -6.20
C VAL A 14 -2.05 -1.34 -5.12
N VAL A 15 -0.82 -1.06 -5.55
CA VAL A 15 0.36 -0.94 -4.68
C VAL A 15 0.60 0.51 -4.25
N ARG A 16 1.09 0.66 -3.03
CA ARG A 16 1.42 1.95 -2.41
C ARG A 16 2.84 1.94 -1.90
N ASN A 17 3.39 3.13 -1.68
CA ASN A 17 4.62 3.26 -0.92
C ASN A 17 4.46 2.56 0.45
N PRO A 18 5.26 1.53 0.78
CA PRO A 18 5.09 0.75 1.99
C PRO A 18 5.24 1.59 3.27
N TYR A 19 6.07 2.63 3.26
CA TYR A 19 6.23 3.52 4.42
C TYR A 19 4.97 4.33 4.70
N GLU A 20 4.34 4.87 3.66
CA GLU A 20 3.08 5.61 3.77
C GLU A 20 1.93 4.65 4.13
N ARG A 21 1.87 3.49 3.46
CA ARG A 21 0.83 2.48 3.67
C ARG A 21 0.77 2.03 5.13
N VAL A 22 1.90 1.75 5.76
CA VAL A 22 1.95 1.29 7.15
C VAL A 22 1.38 2.33 8.12
N VAL A 23 1.64 3.63 7.89
CA VAL A 23 1.05 4.71 8.70
C VAL A 23 -0.46 4.79 8.48
N THR A 24 -0.90 4.70 7.23
CA THR A 24 -2.33 4.66 6.89
C THR A 24 -3.03 3.46 7.53
N GLU A 25 -2.42 2.26 7.52
CA GLU A 25 -2.97 1.08 8.17
C GLU A 25 -3.01 1.21 9.70
N TYR A 26 -2.03 1.86 10.31
CA TYR A 26 -2.07 2.18 11.74
C TYR A 26 -3.31 3.01 12.08
N PHE A 27 -3.62 4.05 11.31
CA PHE A 27 -4.83 4.85 11.50
C PHE A 27 -6.12 4.03 11.36
N TYR A 28 -6.21 3.21 10.31
CA TYR A 28 -7.40 2.36 10.08
C TYR A 28 -7.52 1.20 11.07
N SER A 29 -6.47 0.85 11.80
CA SER A 29 -6.53 -0.21 12.81
C SER A 29 -7.35 0.16 14.04
N PHE A 30 -7.53 1.46 14.30
CA PHE A 30 -8.08 2.01 15.55
C PHE A 30 -7.38 1.49 16.83
N ASN A 31 -6.17 0.90 16.68
CA ASN A 31 -5.40 0.30 17.75
C ASN A 31 -4.20 1.18 18.11
N TYR A 32 -4.47 2.28 18.82
CA TYR A 32 -3.51 3.35 19.09
C TYR A 32 -2.52 3.05 20.24
N ILE A 33 -1.87 1.89 20.19
CA ILE A 33 -0.85 1.45 21.19
C ILE A 33 0.55 2.08 20.96
N GLY A 34 0.63 3.08 20.08
CA GLY A 34 1.87 3.68 19.61
C GLY A 34 2.37 3.03 18.33
N PHE A 35 2.78 3.84 17.36
CA PHE A 35 3.13 3.40 16.01
C PHE A 35 4.22 2.32 15.99
N ASP A 36 5.37 2.58 16.62
CA ASP A 36 6.48 1.63 16.63
C ASP A 36 6.10 0.27 17.23
N LYS A 37 5.27 0.27 18.30
CA LYS A 37 4.76 -0.96 18.93
C LYS A 37 3.76 -1.67 18.02
N TRP A 38 2.84 -0.92 17.42
CA TRP A 38 1.82 -1.46 16.53
C TRP A 38 2.43 -2.16 15.32
N VAL A 39 3.47 -1.59 14.70
CA VAL A 39 4.15 -2.22 13.55
C VAL A 39 4.70 -3.61 13.92
N THR A 40 5.22 -3.77 15.14
CA THR A 40 5.77 -5.05 15.61
C THR A 40 4.70 -6.08 15.97
N GLU A 41 3.52 -5.65 16.42
CA GLU A 41 2.47 -6.56 16.91
C GLU A 41 1.39 -6.86 15.86
N CYS A 42 1.17 -5.98 14.90
CA CYS A 42 0.08 -6.03 13.92
C CYS A 42 0.59 -6.05 12.48
N THR A 43 1.86 -6.43 12.27
CA THR A 43 2.63 -6.34 11.03
C THR A 43 1.81 -6.65 9.76
N PRO A 44 1.52 -5.64 8.93
CA PRO A 44 0.84 -5.88 7.66
C PRO A 44 1.63 -6.80 6.73
N LYS A 45 0.92 -7.63 5.97
CA LYS A 45 1.54 -8.48 4.93
C LYS A 45 2.16 -7.63 3.82
N SER A 46 3.26 -8.11 3.21
CA SER A 46 3.86 -7.46 2.03
C SER A 46 2.87 -7.40 0.87
N GLN A 47 2.97 -6.36 0.05
CA GLN A 47 2.14 -6.18 -1.13
C GLN A 47 2.47 -7.20 -2.23
N VAL A 48 3.75 -7.59 -2.34
CA VAL A 48 4.18 -8.69 -3.20
C VAL A 48 3.41 -9.97 -2.85
N GLU A 49 3.27 -10.30 -1.56
CA GLU A 49 2.50 -11.48 -1.14
C GLU A 49 0.99 -11.26 -1.32
N LEU A 50 0.47 -10.09 -0.97
CA LEU A 50 -0.96 -9.78 -1.02
C LEU A 50 -1.54 -9.83 -2.44
N TYR A 51 -0.73 -9.48 -3.44
CA TYR A 51 -1.16 -9.31 -4.83
C TYR A 51 -0.50 -10.30 -5.80
N LYS A 52 0.16 -11.35 -5.30
CA LYS A 52 0.81 -12.40 -6.12
C LYS A 52 -0.13 -13.09 -7.11
N ASP A 53 -1.42 -13.13 -6.81
CA ASP A 53 -2.47 -13.78 -7.60
C ASP A 53 -3.31 -12.76 -8.41
N CYS A 54 -2.90 -11.48 -8.43
CA CYS A 54 -3.58 -10.46 -9.23
C CYS A 54 -3.06 -10.47 -10.68
N ASP A 55 -3.97 -10.29 -11.63
CA ASP A 55 -3.65 -10.29 -13.06
C ASP A 55 -2.85 -9.04 -13.46
N TYR A 56 -3.16 -7.91 -12.81
CA TYR A 56 -2.47 -6.63 -13.01
C TYR A 56 -2.07 -6.03 -11.67
N ILE A 57 -0.97 -5.27 -11.69
CA ILE A 57 -0.54 -4.43 -10.58
C ILE A 57 -0.45 -3.00 -11.08
N ILE A 58 -1.03 -2.06 -10.33
CA ILE A 58 -0.92 -0.63 -10.61
C ILE A 58 -0.48 0.19 -9.41
N ASN A 59 0.18 1.32 -9.63
CA ASN A 59 0.56 2.26 -8.58
C ASN A 59 -0.63 3.12 -8.12
N PHE A 60 -0.83 3.22 -6.81
CA PHE A 60 -1.88 4.05 -6.22
C PHE A 60 -1.72 5.55 -6.51
N ASN A 61 -0.50 6.06 -6.70
CA ASN A 61 -0.34 7.50 -6.99
C ASN A 61 -0.72 7.84 -8.43
N ASP A 62 -0.57 6.88 -9.34
CA ASP A 62 -0.74 7.08 -10.79
C ASP A 62 -1.86 6.19 -11.36
N TRP A 63 -2.76 5.70 -10.50
CA TRP A 63 -3.71 4.64 -10.83
C TRP A 63 -4.60 4.98 -12.03
N GLN A 64 -5.04 6.23 -12.16
CA GLN A 64 -5.85 6.67 -13.29
C GLN A 64 -5.10 6.63 -14.62
N GLN A 65 -3.80 6.92 -14.58
CA GLN A 65 -2.96 6.86 -15.77
C GLN A 65 -2.66 5.41 -16.13
N GLU A 66 -2.25 4.60 -15.15
CA GLU A 66 -1.91 3.19 -15.38
C GLU A 66 -3.12 2.37 -15.87
N LEU A 67 -4.33 2.63 -15.35
CA LEU A 67 -5.55 2.02 -15.90
C LEU A 67 -5.73 2.32 -17.40
N LYS A 68 -5.44 3.56 -17.83
CA LYS A 68 -5.53 3.93 -19.26
C LYS A 68 -4.45 3.23 -20.08
N GLU A 69 -3.22 3.17 -19.58
CA GLU A 69 -2.08 2.53 -20.26
C GLU A 69 -2.32 1.02 -20.44
N PHE A 70 -2.89 0.35 -19.44
CA PHE A 70 -3.28 -1.06 -19.53
C PHE A 70 -4.63 -1.29 -20.23
N ASN A 71 -5.33 -0.23 -20.64
CA ASN A 71 -6.67 -0.28 -21.23
C ASN A 71 -7.69 -1.04 -20.35
N LEU A 72 -7.61 -0.81 -19.04
CA LEU A 72 -8.48 -1.38 -18.00
C LEU A 72 -9.61 -0.40 -17.66
N HIS A 73 -10.84 -0.91 -17.55
CA HIS A 73 -12.02 -0.09 -17.29
C HIS A 73 -12.83 -0.62 -16.09
N PRO A 74 -12.24 -0.63 -14.88
CA PRO A 74 -12.91 -1.13 -13.68
C PRO A 74 -14.23 -0.40 -13.46
N LYS A 75 -15.28 -1.15 -13.13
CA LYS A 75 -16.63 -0.59 -12.93
C LYS A 75 -16.75 0.26 -11.67
N ASP A 76 -15.92 -0.03 -10.67
CA ASP A 76 -15.95 0.61 -9.37
C ASP A 76 -14.50 0.91 -8.91
N THR A 77 -14.23 2.20 -8.73
CA THR A 77 -12.96 2.75 -8.24
C THR A 77 -13.13 3.51 -6.93
N SER A 78 -14.33 3.49 -6.31
CA SER A 78 -14.63 4.22 -5.08
C SER A 78 -13.65 3.92 -3.96
N ILE A 79 -13.24 2.64 -3.82
CA ILE A 79 -12.23 2.22 -2.85
C ILE A 79 -10.88 2.93 -3.03
N LEU A 80 -10.52 3.39 -4.23
CA LEU A 80 -9.27 4.12 -4.46
C LEU A 80 -9.41 5.61 -4.10
N GLU A 81 -10.62 6.15 -4.23
CA GLU A 81 -10.95 7.54 -3.94
C GLU A 81 -11.17 7.79 -2.44
N ASP A 82 -11.75 6.81 -1.72
CA ASP A 82 -12.05 6.89 -0.29
C ASP A 82 -10.83 6.69 0.62
N VAL A 83 -9.72 6.21 0.05
CA VAL A 83 -8.52 5.90 0.81
C VAL A 83 -7.81 7.18 1.24
N LYS A 84 -7.72 7.36 2.55
CA LYS A 84 -6.98 8.47 3.13
C LYS A 84 -5.47 8.28 2.89
N ILE A 85 -4.82 9.34 2.42
CA ILE A 85 -3.37 9.46 2.34
C ILE A 85 -2.90 10.28 3.55
N VAL A 86 -2.00 9.71 4.34
CA VAL A 86 -1.39 10.45 5.45
C VAL A 86 -0.21 11.25 4.89
N THR A 87 -0.45 12.50 4.48
CA THR A 87 0.56 13.30 3.75
C THR A 87 1.84 13.58 4.56
N ASP A 88 1.75 13.56 5.88
CA ASP A 88 2.86 13.79 6.80
C ASP A 88 3.48 12.48 7.35
N TRP A 89 3.24 11.34 6.69
CA TRP A 89 3.72 10.02 7.09
C TRP A 89 5.23 9.98 7.43
N LYS A 90 6.06 10.80 6.78
CA LYS A 90 7.51 10.88 7.05
C LYS A 90 7.82 11.25 8.50
N ARG A 91 6.96 12.04 9.16
CA ARG A 91 7.14 12.50 10.55
C ARG A 91 6.87 11.42 11.60
N TRP A 92 6.26 10.31 11.21
CA TRP A 92 5.95 9.19 12.09
C TRP A 92 7.15 8.31 12.38
N TYR A 93 8.20 8.42 11.57
CA TYR A 93 9.34 7.52 11.62
C TYR A 93 10.49 8.07 12.45
N THR A 94 10.91 7.27 13.44
CA THR A 94 12.26 7.38 13.99
C THR A 94 13.25 6.71 13.03
N ILE A 95 14.55 6.95 13.19
CA ILE A 95 15.58 6.21 12.43
C ILE A 95 15.39 4.71 12.61
N LYS A 96 15.07 4.25 13.84
CA LYS A 96 14.86 2.85 14.17
C LYS A 96 13.66 2.26 13.41
N SER A 97 12.48 2.90 13.46
CA SER A 97 11.31 2.38 12.76
C SER A 97 11.44 2.48 11.25
N LYS A 98 12.08 3.53 10.73
CA LYS A 98 12.41 3.61 9.30
C LYS A 98 13.24 2.40 8.83
N THR A 99 14.33 2.09 9.52
CA THR A 99 15.18 0.93 9.18
C THR A 99 14.41 -0.38 9.29
N TYR A 100 13.58 -0.51 10.33
CA TYR A 100 12.76 -1.71 10.52
C TYR A 100 11.77 -1.93 9.36
N ILE A 101 11.03 -0.88 8.94
CA ILE A 101 10.14 -0.95 7.77
C ILE A 101 10.90 -1.27 6.49
N ALA A 102 12.09 -0.67 6.29
CA ALA A 102 12.91 -0.93 5.11
C ALA A 102 13.29 -2.41 4.98
N VAL A 103 13.58 -3.08 6.10
CA VAL A 103 13.87 -4.51 6.12
C VAL A 103 12.60 -5.33 5.92
N LEU A 104 11.55 -4.99 6.65
CA LEU A 104 10.29 -5.73 6.64
C LEU A 104 9.61 -5.76 5.27
N TYR A 105 9.64 -4.63 4.55
CA TYR A 105 9.01 -4.49 3.23
C TYR A 105 10.05 -4.36 2.12
N LYS A 106 11.23 -4.95 2.31
CA LYS A 106 12.31 -4.92 1.32
C LYS A 106 11.84 -5.36 -0.07
N ASP A 107 11.04 -6.43 -0.13
CA ASP A 107 10.53 -6.96 -1.38
C ASP A 107 9.58 -5.97 -2.07
N ASP A 108 8.64 -5.36 -1.35
CA ASP A 108 7.77 -4.31 -1.90
C ASP A 108 8.58 -3.12 -2.45
N ILE A 109 9.59 -2.69 -1.70
CA ILE A 109 10.47 -1.57 -2.06
C ILE A 109 11.23 -1.90 -3.35
N MET A 110 11.83 -3.08 -3.44
CA MET A 110 12.63 -3.49 -4.58
C MET A 110 11.79 -3.80 -5.82
N THR A 111 10.66 -4.50 -5.65
CA THR A 111 9.80 -4.92 -6.76
C THR A 111 9.07 -3.73 -7.37
N TYR A 112 8.61 -2.78 -6.57
CA TYR A 112 7.79 -1.65 -7.06
C TYR A 112 8.53 -0.31 -7.09
N GLY A 113 9.84 -0.29 -6.82
CA GLY A 113 10.69 0.89 -6.98
C GLY A 113 10.43 2.00 -5.96
N TYR A 114 9.94 1.67 -4.76
CA TYR A 114 9.65 2.67 -3.74
C TYR A 114 10.91 3.12 -2.99
N SER A 115 10.84 4.31 -2.41
CA SER A 115 11.85 4.85 -1.51
C SER A 115 11.19 5.69 -0.40
N PHE A 116 11.99 6.03 0.62
CA PHE A 116 11.54 6.88 1.72
C PHE A 116 11.64 8.37 1.35
#